data_AF-A0A433DPL2-F1
#
_entry.id   AF-A0A433DPL2-F1
#
_cell.length_a   1.000
_cell.length_b   1.000
_cell.length_c   1.000
_cell.angle_alpha   90.00
_cell.angle_beta   90.00
_cell.angle_gamma   90.00
#
_symmetry.space_group_name_H-M   'P 1'
#
loop_
_entity.id
_entity.type
_entity.pdbx_description
1 polymer ?
#
loop_
_entity_poly.entity_id
_entity_poly.type
_entity_poly.pdbx_seq_one_letter_code
_entity_poly.pdbx_strand_id
1 'polypeptide(L)'
;MRTSKRSQILEAATRVVQREGVKSVTFDSVAAEAGLTKGGLLYHFASRDDLVLAIHQHLADRWEADLVAAAGKPATEASRDERLAAYTQVAIQSATRAELLLMLEGSTDAAHSAVWEAVTERWAPPPASAGDDPAALDRFIVRLAADGLWLYDSLTSQQLTSEMRRAVAERIADALTQDGGTEDKG
;
A
#
# COMPACT_ATOMS: atom_id res chain seq x y z
N MET A 1 -8.45 -4.23 21.15
CA MET A 1 -8.28 -5.65 20.75
C MET A 1 -6.97 -6.18 21.32
N ARG A 2 -6.93 -7.44 21.81
CA ARG A 2 -5.65 -8.06 22.19
C ARG A 2 -4.92 -8.45 20.91
N THR A 3 -3.72 -7.92 20.69
CA THR A 3 -2.86 -8.31 19.57
C THR A 3 -2.59 -9.82 19.64
N SER A 4 -2.91 -10.55 18.57
CA SER A 4 -2.62 -11.99 18.52
C SER A 4 -1.10 -12.21 18.52
N LYS A 5 -0.63 -13.37 19.03
CA LYS A 5 0.80 -13.73 18.93
C LYS A 5 1.28 -13.72 17.48
N ARG A 6 0.42 -14.12 16.53
CA ARG A 6 0.71 -14.05 15.09
C ARG A 6 0.97 -12.61 14.64
N SER A 7 0.11 -11.67 15.02
CA SER A 7 0.30 -10.25 14.71
C SER A 7 1.56 -9.68 15.35
N GLN A 8 1.89 -10.07 16.59
CA GLN A 8 3.15 -9.67 17.23
C GLN A 8 4.38 -10.16 16.46
N ILE A 9 4.35 -11.40 15.98
CA ILE A 9 5.43 -11.96 15.16
C ILE A 9 5.57 -11.20 13.84
N LEU A 10 4.45 -10.88 13.18
CA LEU A 10 4.47 -10.16 11.89
C LEU A 10 4.98 -8.73 12.05
N GLU A 11 4.56 -8.00 13.10
CA GLU A 11 5.11 -6.67 13.40
C GLU A 11 6.62 -6.73 13.70
N ALA A 12 7.09 -7.76 14.40
CA ALA A 12 8.52 -7.98 14.61
C ALA A 12 9.25 -8.24 13.29
N ALA A 13 8.72 -9.13 12.44
CA ALA A 13 9.30 -9.42 11.15
C ALA A 13 9.34 -8.17 10.24
N THR A 14 8.29 -7.35 10.21
CA THR A 14 8.27 -6.06 9.50
C THR A 14 9.38 -5.13 9.99
N ARG A 15 9.67 -5.07 11.29
CA ARG A 15 10.81 -4.29 11.81
C ARG A 15 12.17 -4.83 11.36
N VAL A 16 12.31 -6.16 11.27
CA VAL A 16 13.52 -6.79 10.68
C VAL A 16 13.66 -6.37 9.21
N VAL A 17 12.60 -6.44 8.41
CA VAL A 17 12.63 -5.98 7.01
C VAL A 17 12.99 -4.50 6.91
N GLN A 18 12.37 -3.66 7.74
CA GLN A 18 12.61 -2.21 7.78
C GLN A 18 14.09 -1.90 7.99
N ARG A 19 14.78 -2.65 8.86
CA ARG A 19 16.19 -2.42 9.23
C ARG A 19 17.18 -3.10 8.30
N GLU A 20 16.94 -4.35 7.95
CA GLU A 20 17.94 -5.25 7.35
C GLU A 20 17.51 -5.83 5.99
N GLY A 21 16.26 -5.62 5.59
CA GLY A 21 15.70 -6.09 4.31
C GLY A 21 15.12 -7.52 4.36
N VAL A 22 14.37 -7.92 3.33
CA VAL A 22 13.56 -9.16 3.34
C VAL A 22 14.41 -10.42 3.49
N LYS A 23 15.61 -10.45 2.90
CA LYS A 23 16.55 -11.59 3.02
C LYS A 23 16.97 -11.89 4.47
N SER A 24 16.95 -10.89 5.35
CA SER A 24 17.30 -11.05 6.77
C SER A 24 16.18 -11.68 7.62
N VAL A 25 14.98 -11.84 7.07
CA VAL A 25 13.85 -12.47 7.75
C VAL A 25 14.14 -13.97 7.88
N THR A 26 14.40 -14.41 9.10
CA THR A 26 14.61 -15.81 9.48
C THR A 26 13.85 -16.08 10.78
N PHE A 27 13.59 -17.34 11.09
CA PHE A 27 12.98 -17.68 12.37
C PHE A 27 13.82 -17.19 13.57
N ASP A 28 15.14 -17.19 13.46
CA ASP A 28 16.02 -16.79 14.56
C ASP A 28 16.01 -15.26 14.72
N SER A 29 16.12 -14.51 13.62
CA SER A 29 16.07 -13.03 13.67
C SER A 29 14.71 -12.52 14.14
N VAL A 30 13.61 -13.12 13.69
CA VAL A 30 12.26 -12.72 14.09
C VAL A 30 11.95 -13.18 15.53
N ALA A 31 12.41 -14.35 15.95
CA ALA A 31 12.26 -14.80 17.34
C ALA A 31 12.97 -13.83 18.31
N ALA A 32 14.20 -13.42 17.97
CA ALA A 32 14.95 -12.43 18.73
C ALA A 32 14.21 -11.07 18.80
N GLU A 33 13.73 -10.57 17.65
CA GLU A 33 13.00 -9.30 17.57
C GLU A 33 11.63 -9.34 18.28
N ALA A 34 10.97 -10.50 18.30
CA ALA A 34 9.66 -10.69 18.94
C ALA A 34 9.74 -11.02 20.43
N GLY A 35 10.93 -11.36 20.95
CA GLY A 35 11.10 -11.89 22.31
C GLY A 35 10.46 -13.27 22.50
N LEU A 36 10.47 -14.09 21.45
CA LEU A 36 9.86 -15.43 21.42
C LEU A 36 10.91 -16.50 21.13
N THR A 37 10.54 -17.77 21.24
CA THR A 37 11.38 -18.89 20.84
C THR A 37 11.13 -19.27 19.38
N LYS A 38 12.14 -19.82 18.70
CA LYS A 38 12.01 -20.41 17.35
C LYS A 38 10.85 -21.40 17.26
N GLY A 39 10.73 -22.29 18.24
CA GLY A 39 9.62 -23.25 18.31
C GLY A 39 8.24 -22.58 18.41
N GLY A 40 8.15 -21.45 19.09
CA GLY A 40 6.93 -20.64 19.14
C GLY A 40 6.55 -20.02 17.81
N LEU A 41 7.52 -19.64 16.97
CA LEU A 41 7.25 -19.16 15.61
C LEU A 41 6.88 -20.29 14.65
N LEU A 42 7.56 -21.45 14.74
CA LEU A 42 7.28 -22.64 13.92
C LEU A 42 5.86 -23.17 14.12
N TYR A 43 5.24 -22.90 15.26
CA TYR A 43 3.82 -23.19 15.49
C TYR A 43 2.89 -22.35 14.60
N HIS A 44 3.31 -21.15 14.19
CA HIS A 44 2.51 -20.22 13.38
C HIS A 44 2.87 -20.24 11.89
N PHE A 45 4.12 -20.55 11.55
CA PHE A 45 4.64 -20.52 10.18
C PHE A 45 5.51 -21.75 9.95
N ALA A 46 5.15 -22.58 8.97
CA ALA A 46 5.84 -23.85 8.71
C ALA A 46 7.19 -23.66 8.00
N SER A 47 7.34 -22.56 7.25
CA SER A 47 8.56 -22.21 6.53
C SER A 47 8.86 -20.71 6.59
N ARG A 48 10.07 -20.34 6.14
CA ARG A 48 10.43 -18.93 5.95
C ARG A 48 9.53 -18.27 4.90
N ASP A 49 9.22 -18.99 3.83
CA ASP A 49 8.42 -18.44 2.75
C ASP A 49 6.97 -18.20 3.20
N ASP A 50 6.41 -19.10 4.02
CA ASP A 50 5.10 -18.86 4.68
C ASP A 50 5.12 -17.61 5.57
N LEU A 51 6.23 -17.40 6.29
CA LEU A 51 6.40 -16.20 7.11
C LEU A 51 6.48 -14.94 6.24
N VAL A 52 7.25 -14.97 5.14
CA VAL A 52 7.38 -13.82 4.22
C VAL A 52 6.04 -13.50 3.57
N LEU A 53 5.34 -14.49 3.02
CA LEU A 53 4.00 -14.31 2.45
C LEU A 53 3.01 -13.76 3.48
N ALA A 54 3.10 -14.21 4.74
CA ALA A 54 2.26 -13.67 5.80
C ALA A 54 2.58 -12.21 6.14
N ILE A 55 3.82 -11.75 5.97
CA ILE A 55 4.18 -10.33 6.12
C ILE A 55 3.57 -9.51 4.98
N HIS A 56 3.62 -10.01 3.74
CA HIS A 56 2.93 -9.38 2.60
C HIS A 56 1.45 -9.20 2.90
N GLN A 57 0.76 -10.28 3.31
CA GLN A 57 -0.67 -10.22 3.62
C GLN A 57 -0.95 -9.23 4.76
N HIS A 58 -0.13 -9.23 5.80
CA HIS A 58 -0.31 -8.33 6.95
C HIS A 58 -0.21 -6.86 6.57
N LEU A 59 0.74 -6.50 5.71
CA LEU A 59 0.89 -5.11 5.25
C LEU A 59 -0.20 -4.72 4.24
N ALA A 60 -0.57 -5.62 3.33
CA ALA A 60 -1.68 -5.38 2.40
C ALA A 60 -3.02 -5.23 3.13
N ASP A 61 -3.29 -6.05 4.15
CA ASP A 61 -4.49 -5.93 5.00
C ASP A 61 -4.52 -4.59 5.75
N ARG A 62 -3.36 -4.12 6.24
CA ARG A 62 -3.24 -2.79 6.88
C ARG A 62 -3.51 -1.67 5.89
N TRP A 63 -2.90 -1.74 4.70
CA TRP A 63 -3.13 -0.76 3.65
C TRP A 63 -4.60 -0.72 3.22
N GLU A 64 -5.24 -1.87 3.03
CA GLU A 64 -6.67 -1.94 2.72
C GLU A 64 -7.53 -1.38 3.86
N ALA A 65 -7.17 -1.63 5.12
CA ALA A 65 -7.87 -1.04 6.25
C ALA A 65 -7.77 0.51 6.26
N ASP A 66 -6.61 1.06 5.89
CA ASP A 66 -6.43 2.52 5.76
C ASP A 66 -7.28 3.09 4.61
N LEU A 67 -7.38 2.38 3.49
CA LEU A 67 -8.25 2.74 2.36
C LEU A 67 -9.74 2.70 2.74
N VAL A 68 -10.19 1.64 3.44
CA VAL A 68 -11.55 1.54 3.99
C VAL A 68 -11.84 2.70 4.94
N ALA A 69 -10.89 3.02 5.83
CA ALA A 69 -11.04 4.12 6.76
C ALA A 69 -11.15 5.47 6.05
N ALA A 70 -10.34 5.69 5.01
CA ALA A 70 -10.35 6.91 4.21
C ALA A 70 -11.66 7.07 3.40
N ALA A 71 -12.20 5.97 2.86
CA ALA A 71 -13.50 5.98 2.15
C ALA A 71 -14.71 6.02 3.09
N GLY A 72 -14.53 5.63 4.35
CA GLY A 72 -15.62 5.45 5.32
C GLY A 72 -16.53 4.25 5.04
N LYS A 73 -16.18 3.40 4.07
CA LYS A 73 -16.97 2.24 3.63
C LYS A 73 -16.09 1.20 2.88
N PRO A 74 -16.53 -0.05 2.74
CA PRO A 74 -15.83 -1.06 1.93
C PRO A 74 -15.80 -0.70 0.44
N ALA A 75 -14.78 -1.17 -0.29
CA ALA A 75 -14.65 -0.96 -1.74
C ALA A 75 -15.89 -1.40 -2.54
N THR A 76 -16.59 -2.45 -2.09
CA THR A 76 -17.80 -2.97 -2.74
C THR A 76 -18.99 -2.02 -2.68
N GLU A 77 -18.99 -1.08 -1.74
CA GLU A 77 -20.04 -0.07 -1.54
C GLU A 77 -19.61 1.32 -2.04
N ALA A 78 -18.32 1.49 -2.35
CA ALA A 78 -17.76 2.75 -2.81
C ALA A 78 -17.86 2.90 -4.34
N SER A 79 -18.20 4.10 -4.78
CA SER A 79 -18.10 4.47 -6.19
C SER A 79 -16.64 4.42 -6.67
N ARG A 80 -16.43 4.46 -7.99
CA ARG A 80 -15.07 4.51 -8.55
C ARG A 80 -14.30 5.74 -8.07
N ASP A 81 -14.98 6.88 -8.03
CA ASP A 81 -14.35 8.15 -7.66
C ASP A 81 -14.10 8.22 -6.15
N GLU A 82 -14.99 7.65 -5.32
CA GLU A 82 -14.77 7.51 -3.87
C GLU A 82 -13.54 6.65 -3.55
N ARG A 83 -13.36 5.53 -4.28
CA ARG A 83 -12.19 4.67 -4.13
C ARG A 83 -10.89 5.38 -4.51
N LEU A 84 -10.89 6.09 -5.65
CA LEU A 84 -9.73 6.85 -6.10
C LEU A 84 -9.41 8.00 -5.14
N ALA A 85 -10.41 8.71 -4.61
CA ALA A 85 -10.21 9.73 -3.60
C ALA A 85 -9.59 9.16 -2.30
N ALA A 86 -10.07 8.00 -1.84
CA ALA A 86 -9.48 7.31 -0.69
C ALA A 86 -8.02 6.88 -0.97
N TYR A 87 -7.73 6.40 -2.18
CA TYR A 87 -6.38 6.05 -2.61
C TYR A 87 -5.43 7.25 -2.55
N THR A 88 -5.83 8.39 -3.11
CA THR A 88 -5.07 9.65 -3.06
C THR A 88 -4.87 10.14 -1.63
N GLN A 89 -5.89 10.02 -0.77
CA GLN A 89 -5.80 10.41 0.63
C GLN A 89 -4.78 9.57 1.41
N VAL A 90 -4.75 8.25 1.19
CA VAL A 90 -3.78 7.35 1.83
C VAL A 90 -2.35 7.64 1.35
N ALA A 91 -2.17 8.01 0.08
CA ALA A 91 -0.87 8.41 -0.47
C ALA A 91 -0.22 9.64 0.19
N ILE A 92 -0.96 10.40 1.02
CA ILE A 92 -0.38 11.43 1.89
C ILE A 92 0.65 10.81 2.83
N GLN A 93 0.40 9.61 3.33
CA GLN A 93 1.36 8.86 4.13
C GLN A 93 2.53 8.42 3.26
N SER A 94 3.76 8.51 3.76
CA SER A 94 4.93 8.03 3.01
C SER A 94 5.05 6.51 3.16
N ALA A 95 5.43 5.85 2.07
CA ALA A 95 5.79 4.44 2.10
C ALA A 95 6.87 4.17 3.16
N THR A 96 6.71 3.11 3.94
CA THR A 96 7.82 2.61 4.76
C THR A 96 8.84 1.88 3.88
N ARG A 97 10.11 1.87 4.31
CA ARG A 97 11.15 1.09 3.64
C ARG A 97 10.79 -0.39 3.55
N ALA A 98 10.13 -0.94 4.58
CA ALA A 98 9.69 -2.33 4.59
C ALA A 98 8.68 -2.64 3.49
N GLU A 99 7.66 -1.80 3.32
CA GLU A 99 6.66 -1.94 2.25
C GLU A 99 7.31 -1.94 0.87
N LEU A 100 8.21 -1.00 0.61
CA LEU A 100 8.91 -0.91 -0.68
C LEU A 100 9.79 -2.13 -0.98
N LEU A 101 10.55 -2.59 0.02
CA LEU A 101 11.40 -3.77 -0.17
C LEU A 101 10.57 -5.02 -0.42
N LEU A 102 9.44 -5.19 0.28
CA LEU A 102 8.54 -6.32 0.06
C LEU A 102 7.86 -6.23 -1.31
N MET A 103 7.32 -5.07 -1.69
CA MET A 103 6.72 -4.90 -3.02
C MET A 103 7.74 -5.17 -4.13
N LEU A 104 8.96 -4.65 -4.01
CA LEU A 104 10.01 -4.83 -5.01
C LEU A 104 10.47 -6.29 -5.09
N GLU A 105 10.80 -6.93 -3.97
CA GLU A 105 11.28 -8.31 -3.95
C GLU A 105 10.15 -9.31 -4.31
N GLY A 106 8.92 -9.01 -3.93
CA GLY A 106 7.74 -9.80 -4.26
C GLY A 106 7.24 -9.63 -5.69
N SER A 107 7.64 -8.56 -6.41
CA SER A 107 7.14 -8.28 -7.76
C SER A 107 7.47 -9.37 -8.79
N THR A 108 8.47 -10.20 -8.53
CA THR A 108 8.87 -11.33 -9.38
C THR A 108 8.30 -12.67 -8.96
N ASP A 109 7.58 -12.72 -7.82
CA ASP A 109 6.92 -13.93 -7.31
C ASP A 109 5.40 -13.75 -7.39
N ALA A 110 4.74 -14.62 -8.15
CA ALA A 110 3.31 -14.50 -8.42
C ALA A 110 2.43 -14.58 -7.16
N ALA A 111 2.84 -15.33 -6.13
CA ALA A 111 2.08 -15.42 -4.90
C ALA A 111 2.20 -14.13 -4.08
N HIS A 112 3.39 -13.53 -4.04
CA HIS A 112 3.62 -12.27 -3.35
C HIS A 112 3.01 -11.07 -4.07
N SER A 113 3.06 -11.01 -5.41
CA SER A 113 2.50 -9.91 -6.19
C SER A 113 0.97 -9.91 -6.13
N ALA A 114 0.34 -11.09 -6.21
CA ALA A 114 -1.11 -11.25 -6.16
C ALA A 114 -1.76 -10.63 -4.92
N VAL A 115 -1.06 -10.64 -3.77
CA VAL A 115 -1.55 -10.02 -2.52
C VAL A 115 -1.78 -8.51 -2.69
N TRP A 116 -0.80 -7.81 -3.28
CA TRP A 116 -0.87 -6.36 -3.48
C TRP A 116 -1.75 -5.99 -4.68
N GLU A 117 -1.71 -6.80 -5.73
CA GLU A 117 -2.58 -6.64 -6.91
C GLU A 117 -4.04 -6.71 -6.52
N ALA A 118 -4.43 -7.65 -5.65
CA ALA A 118 -5.81 -7.79 -5.21
C ALA A 118 -6.34 -6.53 -4.51
N VAL A 119 -5.54 -5.92 -3.62
CA VAL A 119 -5.93 -4.64 -2.99
C VAL A 119 -6.00 -3.53 -4.03
N THR A 120 -5.01 -3.45 -4.91
CA THR A 120 -4.95 -2.43 -5.96
C THR A 120 -6.14 -2.53 -6.92
N GLU A 121 -6.55 -3.74 -7.34
CA GLU A 121 -7.70 -3.97 -8.22
C GLU A 121 -9.02 -3.50 -7.58
N ARG A 122 -9.16 -3.68 -6.26
CA ARG A 122 -10.34 -3.22 -5.53
C ARG A 122 -10.40 -1.71 -5.41
N TRP A 123 -9.27 -1.03 -5.27
CA TRP A 123 -9.21 0.37 -4.82
C TRP A 123 -8.72 1.38 -5.86
N ALA A 124 -7.96 0.96 -6.86
CA ALA A 124 -7.34 1.83 -7.85
C ALA A 124 -7.87 1.54 -9.26
N PRO A 125 -7.90 2.54 -10.16
CA PRO A 125 -8.24 2.31 -11.56
C PRO A 125 -7.19 1.40 -12.22
N PRO A 126 -7.60 0.50 -13.14
CA PRO A 126 -6.64 -0.30 -13.90
C PRO A 126 -5.76 0.61 -14.78
N PRO A 127 -4.61 0.12 -15.26
CA PRO A 127 -3.83 0.83 -16.27
C PRO A 127 -4.69 1.20 -17.49
N ALA A 128 -4.64 2.47 -17.89
CA ALA A 128 -5.32 2.93 -19.10
C ALA A 128 -4.64 2.38 -20.35
N SER A 129 -5.43 2.05 -21.36
CA SER A 129 -5.02 1.58 -22.69
C SER A 129 -5.22 2.68 -23.73
N ALA A 130 -4.46 2.62 -24.84
CA ALA A 130 -4.50 3.63 -25.90
C ALA A 130 -5.88 3.79 -26.60
N GLY A 131 -6.83 2.88 -26.35
CA GLY A 131 -8.20 2.96 -26.87
C GLY A 131 -9.25 3.39 -25.84
N ASP A 132 -8.85 3.69 -24.60
CA ASP A 132 -9.77 4.11 -23.55
C ASP A 132 -10.22 5.56 -23.71
N ASP A 133 -11.30 5.93 -23.01
CA ASP A 133 -11.78 7.31 -22.97
C ASP A 133 -10.80 8.24 -22.22
N PRO A 134 -10.83 9.56 -22.49
CA PRO A 134 -9.97 10.52 -21.80
C PRO A 134 -10.09 10.46 -20.27
N ALA A 135 -11.30 10.24 -19.75
CA ALA A 135 -11.52 10.18 -18.31
C ALA A 135 -10.85 8.95 -17.65
N ALA A 136 -10.67 7.84 -18.36
CA ALA A 136 -9.92 6.69 -17.89
C ALA A 136 -8.42 7.01 -17.82
N LEU A 137 -7.89 7.74 -18.81
CA LEU A 137 -6.53 8.24 -18.79
C LEU A 137 -6.31 9.21 -17.61
N ASP A 138 -7.23 10.14 -17.37
CA ASP A 138 -7.14 11.10 -16.26
C ASP A 138 -7.11 10.38 -14.91
N ARG A 139 -7.99 9.41 -14.69
CA ARG A 139 -7.98 8.58 -13.47
C ARG A 139 -6.66 7.82 -13.30
N PHE A 140 -6.09 7.31 -14.39
CA PHE A 140 -4.80 6.64 -14.33
C PHE A 140 -3.65 7.61 -14.03
N ILE A 141 -3.67 8.83 -14.56
CA ILE A 141 -2.72 9.90 -14.22
C ILE A 141 -2.82 10.25 -12.73
N VAL A 142 -4.03 10.40 -12.20
CA VAL A 142 -4.27 10.66 -10.77
C VAL A 142 -3.70 9.53 -9.91
N ARG A 143 -3.91 8.27 -10.30
CA ARG A 143 -3.31 7.11 -9.63
C ARG A 143 -1.77 7.21 -9.64
N LEU A 144 -1.16 7.45 -10.80
CA LEU A 144 0.31 7.56 -10.91
C LEU A 144 0.87 8.72 -10.06
N ALA A 145 0.15 9.85 -9.98
CA ALA A 145 0.54 10.96 -9.13
C ALA A 145 0.46 10.61 -7.63
N ALA A 146 -0.58 9.89 -7.22
CA ALA A 146 -0.72 9.38 -5.85
C ALA A 146 0.41 8.39 -5.51
N ASP A 147 0.71 7.44 -6.39
CA ASP A 147 1.83 6.51 -6.23
C ASP A 147 3.17 7.26 -6.08
N GLY A 148 3.38 8.30 -6.90
CA GLY A 148 4.56 9.15 -6.81
C GLY A 148 4.70 9.88 -5.48
N LEU A 149 3.60 10.44 -4.95
CA LEU A 149 3.58 11.11 -3.65
C LEU A 149 3.91 10.14 -2.50
N TRP A 150 3.35 8.92 -2.57
CA TRP A 150 3.58 7.86 -1.60
C TRP A 150 5.05 7.41 -1.58
N LEU A 151 5.69 7.31 -2.74
CA LEU A 151 7.09 6.88 -2.91
C LEU A 151 8.14 7.96 -2.59
N TYR A 152 7.79 9.24 -2.72
CA TYR A 152 8.75 10.34 -2.82
C TYR A 152 9.81 10.39 -1.70
N ASP A 153 9.40 10.39 -0.44
CA ASP A 153 10.34 10.52 0.70
C ASP A 153 11.27 9.30 0.84
N SER A 154 10.86 8.16 0.28
CA SER A 154 11.61 6.91 0.40
C SER A 154 12.64 6.73 -0.71
N LEU A 155 12.52 7.47 -1.81
CA LEU A 155 13.45 7.45 -2.93
C LEU A 155 14.35 8.69 -2.99
N THR A 156 14.08 9.71 -2.17
CA THR A 156 14.79 10.98 -2.21
C THR A 156 15.34 11.37 -0.83
N SER A 157 16.38 12.21 -0.81
CA SER A 157 16.92 12.77 0.44
C SER A 157 16.12 13.94 0.98
N GLN A 158 15.20 14.49 0.18
CA GLN A 158 14.35 15.61 0.54
C GLN A 158 13.03 15.05 1.08
N GLN A 159 12.68 15.39 2.31
CA GLN A 159 11.40 15.00 2.88
C GLN A 159 10.36 16.09 2.67
N LEU A 160 9.19 15.73 2.16
CA LEU A 160 8.06 16.65 2.10
C LEU A 160 7.51 16.89 3.51
N THR A 161 7.21 18.14 3.82
CA THR A 161 6.46 18.45 5.05
C THR A 161 5.05 17.89 4.95
N SER A 162 4.39 17.61 6.09
CA SER A 162 3.00 17.15 6.09
C SER A 162 2.03 18.14 5.42
N GLU A 163 2.34 19.44 5.50
CA GLU A 163 1.60 20.50 4.81
C GLU A 163 1.72 20.36 3.28
N MET A 164 2.95 20.20 2.77
CA MET A 164 3.17 20.03 1.33
C MET A 164 2.53 18.73 0.82
N ARG A 165 2.63 17.63 1.56
CA ARG A 165 1.98 16.35 1.19
C ARG A 165 0.47 16.50 1.04
N ARG A 166 -0.16 17.21 2.00
CA ARG A 166 -1.60 17.50 1.93
C ARG A 166 -1.94 18.37 0.72
N ALA A 167 -1.20 19.45 0.49
CA ALA A 167 -1.43 20.34 -0.64
C ALA A 167 -1.32 19.63 -1.99
N VAL A 168 -0.35 18.72 -2.14
CA VAL A 168 -0.21 17.89 -3.36
C VAL A 168 -1.38 16.92 -3.48
N ALA A 169 -1.78 16.23 -2.42
CA ALA A 169 -2.90 15.28 -2.46
C ALA A 169 -4.24 15.97 -2.78
N GLU A 170 -4.50 17.14 -2.20
CA GLU A 170 -5.67 17.97 -2.53
C GLU A 170 -5.67 18.34 -4.02
N ARG A 171 -4.51 18.76 -4.55
CA ARG A 171 -4.39 19.09 -5.98
C ARG A 171 -4.61 17.90 -6.90
N ILE A 172 -4.15 16.71 -6.50
CA ILE A 172 -4.37 15.44 -7.23
C ILE A 172 -5.86 15.08 -7.22
N ALA A 173 -6.55 15.24 -6.08
CA ALA A 173 -7.98 14.96 -5.97
C ALA A 173 -8.84 15.93 -6.80
N ASP A 174 -8.52 17.23 -6.78
CA ASP A 174 -9.24 18.26 -7.51
C ASP A 174 -9.18 18.07 -9.03
N ALA A 175 -8.09 17.48 -9.55
CA ALA A 175 -7.94 17.21 -10.98
C ALA A 175 -9.07 16.33 -11.55
N LEU A 176 -9.70 15.50 -10.73
CA LEU A 176 -10.86 14.68 -11.15
C LEU A 176 -12.16 15.47 -11.29
N THR A 177 -12.26 16.64 -10.65
CA THR A 177 -13.52 17.40 -10.54
C THR A 177 -13.65 18.51 -11.58
N GLN A 178 -12.53 18.99 -12.12
CA GLN A 178 -12.49 20.17 -13.00
C GLN A 178 -12.93 19.86 -14.45
N ASP A 179 -12.87 18.61 -14.91
CA ASP A 179 -13.18 18.25 -16.30
C ASP A 179 -14.65 17.87 -16.57
N GLY A 180 -15.51 17.85 -15.54
CA GLY A 180 -16.97 17.66 -15.70
C GLY A 180 -17.75 18.92 -16.10
N GLY A 181 -17.08 20.06 -16.28
CA GLY A 181 -17.72 21.39 -16.33
C GLY A 181 -17.54 22.19 -17.63
N THR A 182 -16.96 21.63 -18.69
CA THR A 182 -16.89 22.33 -19.98
C THR A 182 -18.09 21.95 -20.87
N GLU A 183 -19.30 22.15 -20.36
CA GLU A 183 -20.49 22.29 -21.21
C GLU A 183 -20.53 23.72 -21.74
N ASP A 184 -20.36 23.81 -23.06
CA ASP A 184 -21.00 24.74 -23.99
C ASP A 184 -21.48 26.09 -23.41
N LYS A 185 -20.65 27.11 -23.61
CA LYS A 185 -21.12 28.50 -23.67
C LYS A 185 -20.78 29.11 -25.02
N GLY A 186 -21.68 28.89 -25.98
CA GLY A 186 -22.16 29.92 -26.91
C GLY A 186 -21.37 30.13 -28.18
#